data_AF-A0A9D5Q5D2-F1
#
_entry.id   AF-A0A9D5Q5D2-F1
#
_cell.length_a   1.000
_cell.length_b   1.000
_cell.length_c   1.000
_cell.angle_alpha   90.00
_cell.angle_beta   90.00
_cell.angle_gamma   90.00
#
_symmetry.space_group_name_H-M   'P 1'
#
loop_
_entity.id
_entity.type
_entity.pdbx_description
1 polymer ?
#
loop_
_entity_poly.entity_id
_entity_poly.type
_entity_poly.pdbx_seq_one_letter_code
_entity_poly.pdbx_strand_id
1 'polypeptide(L)'
;NDLERIGDLAVDIAERAEYFATHARVQFPFDFLGMSRKTQQMIQKSLDALVNLDLELAKEVCLTDDTVDDMHRDMFHKIETAIQQHPQYAEQFISYLSVSRYLERMADHATNIAEDVMYLVQGHIVRHTGGEY
;
A
#
# COMPACT_ATOMS: atom_id res chain seq x y z
N ASN A 1 13.30 0.31 -10.05
CA ASN A 1 12.31 1.32 -10.54
C ASN A 1 11.31 1.62 -9.42
N ASP A 2 10.98 0.62 -8.62
CA ASP A 2 10.00 0.66 -7.54
C ASP A 2 10.15 1.81 -6.54
N LEU A 3 11.37 2.17 -6.15
CA LEU A 3 11.57 3.31 -5.22
C LEU A 3 11.13 4.67 -5.82
N GLU A 4 11.32 4.88 -7.13
CA GLU A 4 10.81 6.06 -7.82
C GLU A 4 9.28 6.04 -7.82
N ARG A 5 8.66 4.90 -8.12
CA ARG A 5 7.19 4.74 -8.11
C ARG A 5 6.58 4.99 -6.74
N ILE A 6 7.24 4.53 -5.68
CA ILE A 6 6.84 4.84 -4.30
C ILE A 6 6.88 6.36 -4.06
N GLY A 7 7.90 7.04 -4.59
CA GLY A 7 8.01 8.50 -4.55
C GLY A 7 6.86 9.20 -5.27
N ASP A 8 6.54 8.78 -6.50
CA ASP A 8 5.42 9.32 -7.28
C ASP A 8 4.09 9.17 -6.53
N LEU A 9 3.82 7.99 -5.96
CA LEU A 9 2.60 7.74 -5.20
C LEU A 9 2.54 8.56 -3.90
N ALA A 10 3.69 8.85 -3.28
CA ALA A 10 3.75 9.75 -2.13
C ALA A 10 3.36 11.19 -2.52
N VAL A 11 3.72 11.63 -3.73
CA VAL A 11 3.26 12.92 -4.27
C VAL A 11 1.75 12.91 -4.50
N ASP A 12 1.19 11.87 -5.12
CA ASP A 12 -0.26 11.74 -5.31
C ASP A 12 -1.05 11.78 -3.98
N ILE A 13 -0.50 11.19 -2.91
CA ILE A 13 -1.08 11.25 -1.56
C ILE A 13 -1.01 12.69 -1.01
N ALA A 14 0.10 13.40 -1.20
CA ALA A 14 0.27 14.78 -0.76
C ALA A 14 -0.72 15.71 -1.46
N GLU A 15 -0.90 15.57 -2.77
CA GLU A 15 -1.91 16.32 -3.55
C GLU A 15 -3.33 16.06 -3.02
N ARG A 16 -3.65 14.81 -2.65
CA ARG A 16 -4.95 14.52 -2.04
C ARG A 16 -5.11 15.11 -0.64
N ALA A 17 -4.03 15.17 0.14
CA ALA A 17 -4.05 15.82 1.45
C ALA A 17 -4.37 17.32 1.33
N GLU A 18 -3.83 18.00 0.32
CA GLU A 18 -4.18 19.41 0.02
C GLU A 18 -5.65 19.56 -0.37
N TYR A 19 -6.17 18.65 -1.20
CA TYR A 19 -7.60 18.61 -1.52
C TYR A 19 -8.43 18.50 -0.22
N PHE A 20 -8.13 17.56 0.68
CA PHE A 20 -8.89 17.42 1.92
C PHE A 20 -8.78 18.62 2.87
N ALA A 21 -7.64 19.31 2.89
CA ALA A 21 -7.45 20.48 3.74
C ALA A 21 -8.39 21.65 3.38
N THR A 22 -8.88 21.70 2.14
CA THR A 22 -9.78 22.75 1.64
C THR A 22 -11.27 22.37 1.68
N HIS A 23 -11.60 21.14 2.11
CA HIS A 23 -12.95 20.60 2.11
C HIS A 23 -13.49 20.33 3.52
N ALA A 24 -14.81 20.16 3.62
CA ALA A 24 -15.47 19.81 4.87
C ALA A 24 -14.94 18.46 5.39
N ARG A 25 -14.66 18.38 6.71
CA ARG A 25 -14.25 17.13 7.33
C ARG A 25 -15.42 16.14 7.36
N VAL A 26 -15.23 15.00 6.72
CA VAL A 26 -16.15 13.87 6.78
C VAL A 26 -15.60 12.85 7.79
N GLN A 27 -16.46 12.36 8.68
CA GLN A 27 -16.07 11.25 9.56
C GLN A 27 -15.94 9.98 8.72
N PHE A 28 -14.86 9.25 8.94
CA PHE A 28 -14.57 8.05 8.17
C PHE A 28 -14.37 6.82 9.07
N PRO A 29 -15.01 5.68 8.77
CA PRO A 29 -14.93 4.44 9.56
C PRO A 29 -13.72 3.53 9.23
N PHE A 30 -12.61 4.07 8.73
CA PHE A 30 -11.46 3.29 8.24
C PHE A 30 -10.12 3.74 8.83
N ASP A 31 -9.19 2.79 8.99
CA ASP A 31 -7.89 3.02 9.61
C ASP A 31 -6.79 3.33 8.60
N PHE A 32 -6.77 4.59 8.12
CA PHE A 32 -5.70 5.09 7.26
C PHE A 32 -4.33 5.10 7.94
N LEU A 33 -4.29 5.39 9.24
CA LEU A 33 -3.04 5.48 9.97
C LEU A 33 -2.39 4.10 10.14
N GLY A 34 -3.20 3.06 10.38
CA GLY A 34 -2.75 1.68 10.40
C GLY A 34 -2.20 1.24 9.05
N MET A 35 -2.93 1.51 7.97
CA MET A 35 -2.49 1.13 6.62
C MET A 35 -1.19 1.85 6.25
N SER A 36 -1.13 3.17 6.47
CA SER A 36 0.05 3.99 6.21
C SER A 36 1.28 3.52 6.99
N ARG A 37 1.14 3.21 8.30
CA ARG A 37 2.25 2.68 9.09
C ARG A 37 2.74 1.33 8.58
N LYS A 38 1.84 0.43 8.18
CA LYS A 38 2.21 -0.87 7.62
C LYS A 38 2.94 -0.73 6.30
N THR A 39 2.41 0.06 5.37
CA THR A 39 3.07 0.37 4.09
C THR A 39 4.46 0.96 4.31
N GLN A 40 4.61 1.93 5.23
CA GLN A 40 5.92 2.51 5.57
C GLN A 40 6.90 1.47 6.14
N GLN A 41 6.41 0.57 7.01
CA GLN A 41 7.23 -0.52 7.55
C GLN A 41 7.66 -1.50 6.45
N MET A 42 6.78 -1.83 5.50
CA MET A 42 7.13 -2.68 4.35
C MET A 42 8.23 -2.05 3.49
N ILE A 43 8.10 -0.76 3.19
CA ILE A 43 9.12 -0.02 2.42
C ILE A 43 10.45 0.01 3.18
N GLN A 44 10.43 0.27 4.49
CA GLN A 44 11.65 0.27 5.29
C GLN A 44 12.32 -1.11 5.28
N LYS A 45 11.55 -2.17 5.56
CA LYS A 45 12.05 -3.54 5.61
C LYS A 45 12.56 -4.03 4.26
N SER A 46 11.92 -3.66 3.15
CA SER A 46 12.39 -4.07 1.81
C SER A 46 13.72 -3.40 1.44
N LEU A 47 13.91 -2.14 1.82
CA LEU A 47 15.18 -1.45 1.67
C LEU A 47 16.27 -2.01 2.59
N ASP A 48 15.93 -2.30 3.85
CA ASP A 48 16.86 -2.94 4.80
C ASP A 48 17.27 -4.33 4.31
N ALA A 49 16.31 -5.11 3.78
CA ALA A 49 16.57 -6.41 3.16
C ALA A 49 17.51 -6.27 1.96
N LEU A 50 17.30 -5.27 1.11
CA LEU A 50 18.13 -5.04 -0.07
C LEU A 50 19.56 -4.65 0.28
N VAL A 51 19.74 -3.73 1.23
CA VAL A 51 21.08 -3.27 1.64
C VAL A 51 21.88 -4.39 2.30
N ASN A 52 21.22 -5.22 3.10
CA ASN A 52 21.89 -6.27 3.87
C ASN A 52 21.85 -7.66 3.21
N LEU A 53 21.17 -7.79 2.06
CA LEU A 53 20.84 -9.06 1.43
C LEU A 53 20.16 -10.04 2.42
N ASP A 54 19.25 -9.51 3.22
CA ASP A 54 18.56 -10.24 4.28
C ASP A 54 17.30 -10.91 3.73
N LEU A 55 17.37 -12.23 3.59
CA LEU A 55 16.27 -13.06 3.08
C LEU A 55 15.07 -13.10 4.03
N GLU A 56 15.28 -13.03 5.34
CA GLU A 56 14.19 -13.14 6.31
C GLU A 56 13.38 -11.84 6.34
N LEU A 57 14.05 -10.67 6.29
CA LEU A 57 13.35 -9.40 6.13
C LEU A 57 12.54 -9.33 4.84
N ALA A 58 13.08 -9.85 3.72
CA ALA A 58 12.36 -9.90 2.46
C ALA A 58 11.08 -10.75 2.56
N LYS A 59 11.14 -11.94 3.16
CA LYS A 59 9.95 -12.78 3.40
C LYS A 59 8.91 -12.09 4.28
N GLU A 60 9.35 -11.39 5.33
CA GLU A 60 8.44 -10.63 6.19
C GLU A 60 7.66 -9.54 5.43
N VAL A 61 8.29 -8.90 4.44
CA VAL A 61 7.62 -7.92 3.58
C VAL A 61 6.50 -8.60 2.79
N CYS A 62 6.79 -9.69 2.07
CA CYS A 62 5.80 -10.43 1.30
C CYS A 62 4.61 -10.90 2.16
N LEU A 63 4.87 -11.36 3.39
CA LEU A 63 3.81 -11.78 4.33
C LEU A 63 2.96 -10.61 4.85
N THR A 64 3.50 -9.39 4.85
CA THR A 64 2.78 -8.20 5.32
C THR A 64 1.86 -7.63 4.24
N ASP A 65 2.15 -7.89 2.97
CA ASP A 65 1.42 -7.42 1.79
C ASP A 65 -0.06 -7.79 1.83
N ASP A 66 -0.38 -9.06 2.09
CA ASP A 66 -1.74 -9.58 2.27
C ASP A 66 -2.55 -8.76 3.29
N THR A 67 -1.89 -8.25 4.34
CA THR A 67 -2.56 -7.41 5.35
C THR A 67 -2.94 -6.04 4.78
N VAL A 68 -2.08 -5.44 3.95
CA VAL A 68 -2.39 -4.14 3.33
C VAL A 68 -3.50 -4.28 2.29
N ASP A 69 -3.50 -5.35 1.52
CA ASP A 69 -4.56 -5.70 0.57
C ASP A 69 -5.92 -5.88 1.25
N ASP A 70 -5.93 -6.61 2.37
CA ASP A 70 -7.13 -6.81 3.18
C ASP A 70 -7.67 -5.47 3.74
N MET A 71 -6.77 -4.57 4.16
CA MET A 71 -7.15 -3.23 4.61
C MET A 71 -7.73 -2.37 3.48
N HIS A 72 -7.17 -2.45 2.26
CA HIS A 72 -7.71 -1.76 1.09
C HIS A 72 -9.10 -2.27 0.75
N ARG A 73 -9.30 -3.59 0.74
CA ARG A 73 -10.58 -4.23 0.43
C ARG A 73 -11.67 -3.90 1.46
N ASP A 74 -11.33 -3.93 2.76
CA ASP A 74 -12.25 -3.49 3.81
C ASP A 74 -12.63 -2.01 3.64
N MET A 75 -11.66 -1.15 3.29
CA MET A 75 -11.92 0.26 3.04
C MET A 75 -12.86 0.48 1.85
N PHE A 76 -12.70 -0.29 0.77
CA PHE A 76 -13.59 -0.24 -0.39
C PHE A 76 -15.05 -0.48 0.01
N HIS A 77 -15.34 -1.55 0.77
CA HIS A 77 -16.70 -1.88 1.21
C HIS A 77 -17.29 -0.83 2.14
N LYS A 78 -16.48 -0.28 3.05
CA LYS A 78 -16.90 0.80 3.94
C LYS A 78 -17.20 2.09 3.20
N ILE A 79 -16.39 2.43 2.19
CA ILE A 79 -16.62 3.59 1.31
C ILE A 79 -17.89 3.43 0.48
N GLU A 80 -18.11 2.24 -0.09
CA GLU A 80 -19.35 1.94 -0.83
C GLU A 80 -20.58 2.19 0.04
N THR A 81 -20.57 1.67 1.27
CA THR A 81 -21.65 1.89 2.24
C THR A 81 -21.80 3.37 2.60
N ALA A 82 -20.68 4.09 2.81
CA ALA A 82 -20.70 5.51 3.15
C ALA A 82 -21.25 6.39 2.02
N ILE A 83 -20.96 6.06 0.75
CA ILE A 83 -21.53 6.74 -0.41
C ILE A 83 -23.05 6.55 -0.47
N GLN A 84 -23.55 5.34 -0.21
CA GLN A 84 -24.99 5.07 -0.17
C GLN A 84 -25.71 5.87 0.93
N GLN A 85 -25.07 6.02 2.10
CA GLN A 85 -25.64 6.74 3.23
C GLN A 85 -25.53 8.28 3.09
N HIS A 86 -24.46 8.76 2.46
CA HIS A 86 -24.15 10.18 2.35
C HIS A 86 -23.68 10.54 0.92
N PRO A 87 -24.57 10.48 -0.08
CA PRO A 87 -24.22 10.68 -1.49
C PRO A 87 -23.64 12.07 -1.78
N GLN A 88 -23.96 13.08 -0.96
CA GLN A 88 -23.40 14.42 -1.08
C GLN A 88 -21.88 14.50 -0.86
N TYR A 89 -21.27 13.47 -0.25
CA TYR A 89 -19.82 13.38 -0.03
C TYR A 89 -19.12 12.37 -0.95
N ALA A 90 -19.80 11.89 -2.00
CA ALA A 90 -19.28 10.85 -2.88
C ALA A 90 -17.87 11.15 -3.44
N GLU A 91 -17.61 12.39 -3.86
CA GLU A 91 -16.31 12.80 -4.39
C GLU A 91 -15.18 12.69 -3.34
N GLN A 92 -15.47 13.05 -2.09
CA GLN A 92 -14.52 12.91 -0.99
C GLN A 92 -14.28 11.44 -0.63
N PHE A 93 -15.32 10.60 -0.68
CA PHE A 93 -15.16 9.16 -0.46
C PHE A 93 -14.33 8.50 -1.56
N ILE A 94 -14.56 8.84 -2.83
CA ILE A 94 -13.72 8.37 -3.96
C ILE A 94 -12.27 8.85 -3.77
N SER A 95 -12.09 10.06 -3.24
CA SER A 95 -10.78 10.59 -2.91
C SER A 95 -10.06 9.78 -1.85
N TYR A 96 -10.75 9.38 -0.78
CA TYR A 96 -10.21 8.48 0.24
C TYR A 96 -9.86 7.12 -0.36
N LEU A 97 -10.73 6.55 -1.19
CA LEU A 97 -10.46 5.27 -1.84
C LEU A 97 -9.17 5.34 -2.66
N SER A 98 -8.95 6.45 -3.36
CA SER A 98 -7.73 6.68 -4.13
C SER A 98 -6.47 6.67 -3.26
N VAL A 99 -6.50 7.32 -2.08
CA VAL A 99 -5.36 7.28 -1.12
C VAL A 99 -5.07 5.86 -0.66
N SER A 100 -6.11 5.07 -0.36
CA SER A 100 -5.90 3.67 0.03
C SER A 100 -5.29 2.83 -1.10
N ARG A 101 -5.69 3.10 -2.35
CA ARG A 101 -5.10 2.48 -3.51
C ARG A 101 -3.63 2.86 -3.69
N TYR A 102 -3.26 4.11 -3.42
CA TYR A 102 -1.86 4.53 -3.48
C TYR A 102 -1.02 3.83 -2.41
N LEU A 103 -1.55 3.66 -1.19
CA LEU A 103 -0.88 2.92 -0.13
C LEU A 103 -0.71 1.42 -0.45
N GLU A 104 -1.71 0.79 -1.08
CA GLU A 104 -1.61 -0.59 -1.58
C GLU A 104 -0.54 -0.69 -2.67
N ARG A 105 -0.56 0.17 -3.69
CA ARG A 105 0.48 0.17 -4.72
C ARG A 105 1.89 0.42 -4.19
N MET A 106 2.03 1.25 -3.15
CA MET A 106 3.31 1.44 -2.47
C MET A 106 3.76 0.17 -1.73
N ALA A 107 2.84 -0.62 -1.19
CA ALA A 107 3.12 -1.92 -0.61
C ALA A 107 3.52 -2.95 -1.69
N ASP A 108 2.81 -3.01 -2.82
CA ASP A 108 3.19 -3.84 -3.99
C ASP A 108 4.64 -3.56 -4.42
N HIS A 109 5.01 -2.28 -4.52
CA HIS A 109 6.37 -1.89 -4.89
C HIS A 109 7.41 -2.29 -3.83
N ALA A 110 7.05 -2.29 -2.55
CA ALA A 110 7.92 -2.82 -1.50
C ALA A 110 8.08 -4.34 -1.61
N THR A 111 7.00 -5.06 -1.96
CA THR A 111 6.99 -6.50 -2.21
C THR A 111 7.87 -6.85 -3.41
N ASN A 112 7.78 -6.12 -4.53
CA ASN A 112 8.66 -6.32 -5.68
C ASN A 112 10.15 -6.20 -5.31
N ILE A 113 10.51 -5.21 -4.48
CA ILE A 113 11.89 -5.04 -4.00
C ILE A 113 12.30 -6.26 -3.16
N ALA A 114 11.43 -6.74 -2.28
CA ALA A 114 11.69 -7.90 -1.45
C ALA A 114 11.85 -9.19 -2.29
N GLU A 115 11.01 -9.41 -3.30
CA GLU A 115 11.12 -10.52 -4.23
C GLU A 115 12.44 -10.50 -5.01
N ASP A 116 12.89 -9.31 -5.44
CA ASP A 116 14.20 -9.13 -6.07
C ASP A 116 15.35 -9.51 -5.11
N VAL A 117 15.24 -9.21 -3.81
CA VAL A 117 16.21 -9.64 -2.79
C VAL A 117 16.21 -11.16 -2.62
N MET A 118 15.03 -11.78 -2.52
CA MET A 118 14.90 -13.23 -2.44
C MET A 118 15.56 -13.89 -3.65
N TYR A 119 15.31 -13.36 -4.85
CA TYR A 119 15.94 -13.79 -6.09
C TYR A 119 17.47 -13.66 -6.06
N LEU A 120 17.98 -12.50 -5.64
CA LEU A 120 19.42 -12.22 -5.56
C LEU A 120 20.16 -13.17 -4.60
N VAL A 121 19.54 -13.50 -3.46
CA VAL A 121 20.14 -14.37 -2.44
C VAL A 121 20.04 -15.85 -2.80
N GLN A 122 18.89 -16.29 -3.33
CA GLN A 122 18.62 -17.71 -3.61
C GLN A 122 19.06 -18.17 -5.00
N GLY A 123 19.30 -17.23 -5.93
CA GLY A 123 19.79 -17.51 -7.29
C GLY A 123 18.80 -18.25 -8.20
N HIS A 124 17.51 -18.28 -7.85
CA HIS A 124 16.48 -19.01 -8.61
C HIS A 124 15.47 -18.04 -9.24
N ILE A 125 15.36 -18.06 -10.58
CA ILE A 125 14.40 -17.23 -11.33
C ILE A 125 12.98 -17.66 -10.95
N VAL A 126 12.38 -16.97 -9.97
CA VAL A 126 10.93 -17.02 -9.70
C VAL A 126 10.25 -15.99 -10.59
N ARG A 127 10.43 -16.09 -11.91
CA ARG A 127 9.50 -15.49 -12.86
C ARG A 127 8.70 -16.62 -13.46
N HIS A 128 7.48 -16.76 -12.95
CA HIS A 128 6.43 -17.72 -13.29
C HIS A 128 6.49 -19.09 -12.59
N THR A 129 6.18 -19.11 -11.30
CA THR A 129 5.43 -20.23 -10.71
C THR A 129 4.16 -19.66 -10.13
N GLY A 130 3.10 -19.68 -10.94
CA GLY A 130 1.77 -19.37 -10.45
C GLY A 130 1.34 -20.43 -9.45
N GLY A 131 1.03 -19.97 -8.23
CA GLY A 131 0.36 -20.73 -7.19
C GLY A 131 1.17 -21.92 -6.67
N GLU A 132 1.74 -21.76 -5.49
CA GLU A 132 1.63 -22.71 -4.37
C GLU A 132 2.66 -22.31 -3.30
N TYR A 133 2.16 -21.91 -2.13
CA TYR A 133 2.92 -21.77 -0.89
C TYR A 133 2.85 -23.07 -0.10
#